data_AF-A0A6J8CHR4-F1
#
_entry.id   AF-A0A6J8CHR4-F1
#
_cell.length_a   1.000
_cell.length_b   1.000
_cell.length_c   1.000
_cell.angle_alpha   90.00
_cell.angle_beta   90.00
_cell.angle_gamma   90.00
#
_symmetry.space_group_name_H-M   'P 1'
#
loop_
_entity.id
_entity.type
_entity.pdbx_description
1 polymer ?
#
loop_
_entity_poly.entity_id
_entity_poly.type
_entity_poly.pdbx_seq_one_letter_code
_entity_poly.pdbx_strand_id
1 'polypeptide(L)'
;MAENLKLLAALENSDELFLLSICKDEKSIFPGLNIENLTNEQYRTFFRFDRDDIEILRCALRIPDTIVCSNRTTAKGTDALCMVLRRLAYPCRLEDLEPIFGRSKAELSYIINEVLDYIHDNHCHLLSDLNRNWLSPEHLELFAESMFDRNGPLDSCWGFYRWYSKTNIQTTGKSKTCI
;
A
#
# COMPACT_ATOMS: atom_id res chain seq x y z
N MET A 1 21.18 -14.64 -24.00
CA MET A 1 20.52 -15.64 -23.12
C MET A 1 20.64 -15.34 -21.62
N ALA A 2 21.67 -14.63 -21.14
CA ALA A 2 21.82 -14.29 -19.71
C ALA A 2 20.97 -13.10 -19.22
N GLU A 3 20.48 -12.23 -20.11
CA GLU A 3 19.63 -11.08 -19.75
C GLU A 3 18.19 -11.47 -19.41
N ASN A 4 17.63 -12.49 -20.07
CA ASN A 4 16.28 -12.96 -19.75
C ASN A 4 16.19 -13.66 -18.38
N LEU A 5 17.32 -14.19 -17.87
CA LEU A 5 17.36 -14.80 -16.55
C LEU A 5 17.37 -13.76 -15.42
N LYS A 6 17.91 -12.56 -15.68
CA LYS A 6 17.87 -11.42 -14.73
C LYS A 6 16.49 -10.77 -14.65
N LEU A 7 15.73 -10.77 -15.75
CA LEU A 7 14.34 -10.30 -15.76
C LEU A 7 13.42 -11.24 -14.96
N LEU A 8 13.67 -12.55 -14.99
CA LEU A 8 12.92 -13.51 -14.16
C LEU A 8 13.25 -13.38 -12.67
N ALA A 9 14.49 -13.02 -12.31
CA ALA A 9 14.88 -12.71 -10.92
C ALA A 9 14.28 -11.37 -10.42
N ALA A 10 13.98 -10.41 -11.31
CA ALA A 10 13.28 -9.18 -10.95
C ALA A 10 11.78 -9.37 -10.63
N LEU A 11 11.23 -10.55 -10.97
CA LEU A 11 9.90 -11.01 -10.57
C LEU A 11 9.95 -11.92 -9.33
N GLU A 12 11.13 -12.25 -8.79
CA GLU A 12 11.27 -12.86 -7.46
C GLU A 12 11.21 -11.78 -6.37
N ASN A 13 10.20 -10.91 -6.44
CA ASN A 13 9.85 -10.07 -5.30
C ASN A 13 9.33 -11.01 -4.21
N SER A 14 9.85 -10.93 -2.98
CA SER A 14 9.36 -11.72 -1.83
C SER A 14 7.83 -11.59 -1.65
N ASP A 15 7.29 -10.42 -1.99
CA ASP A 15 5.86 -10.11 -1.95
C ASP A 15 5.08 -10.84 -3.07
N GLU A 16 5.66 -10.95 -4.27
CA GLU A 16 5.08 -11.74 -5.37
C GLU A 16 5.30 -13.23 -5.17
N LEU A 17 6.41 -13.68 -4.58
CA LEU A 17 6.67 -15.06 -4.19
C LEU A 17 5.71 -15.53 -3.09
N PHE A 18 5.34 -14.65 -2.15
CA PHE A 18 4.34 -14.92 -1.12
C PHE A 18 2.91 -14.93 -1.69
N LEU A 19 2.59 -13.99 -2.60
CA LEU A 19 1.35 -14.04 -3.37
C LEU A 19 1.25 -15.32 -4.20
N LEU A 20 2.33 -15.68 -4.90
CA LEU A 20 2.43 -16.90 -5.67
C LEU A 20 2.44 -18.14 -4.78
N SER A 21 2.92 -18.09 -3.53
CA SER A 21 2.80 -19.22 -2.60
C SER A 21 1.36 -19.40 -2.12
N ILE A 22 0.65 -18.30 -1.82
CA ILE A 22 -0.79 -18.33 -1.51
C ILE A 22 -1.58 -18.88 -2.71
N CYS A 23 -1.25 -18.46 -3.92
CA CYS A 23 -1.89 -18.98 -5.14
C CYS A 23 -1.46 -20.42 -5.50
N LYS A 24 -0.24 -20.84 -5.13
CA LYS A 24 0.25 -22.22 -5.38
C LYS A 24 -0.40 -23.26 -4.47
N ASP A 25 -0.94 -22.84 -3.32
CA ASP A 25 -1.77 -23.67 -2.44
C ASP A 25 -3.23 -23.78 -2.93
N GLU A 26 -3.49 -23.59 -4.23
CA GLU A 26 -4.77 -23.91 -4.87
C GLU A 26 -4.99 -25.43 -4.99
N LYS A 27 -5.43 -26.05 -3.90
CA LYS A 27 -6.38 -27.18 -3.93
C LYS A 27 -7.04 -27.51 -2.60
N SER A 28 -7.23 -26.54 -1.71
CA SER A 28 -8.20 -26.70 -0.63
C SER A 28 -9.04 -25.44 -0.49
N ILE A 29 -10.29 -25.51 -0.99
CA ILE A 29 -11.49 -24.99 -0.33
C ILE A 29 -11.18 -23.76 0.54
N PHE A 30 -10.96 -22.59 -0.04
CA PHE A 30 -10.41 -21.44 0.71
C PHE A 30 -11.38 -20.97 1.79
N PRO A 31 -11.07 -21.13 3.09
CA PRO A 31 -11.64 -20.23 4.08
C PRO A 31 -10.96 -18.88 3.84
N GLY A 32 -11.74 -17.82 3.62
CA GLY A 32 -11.17 -16.47 3.44
C GLY A 32 -10.18 -16.11 4.55
N LEU A 33 -9.21 -15.25 4.23
CA LEU A 33 -8.20 -14.69 5.11
C LEU A 33 -8.87 -14.22 6.41
N ASN A 34 -8.55 -14.89 7.51
CA ASN A 34 -8.95 -14.41 8.82
C ASN A 34 -7.97 -13.31 9.24
N ILE A 35 -8.37 -12.06 8.99
CA ILE A 35 -7.58 -10.85 9.29
C ILE A 35 -7.16 -10.84 10.77
N GLU A 36 -7.98 -11.37 11.68
CA GLU A 36 -7.72 -11.34 13.12
C GLU A 36 -6.56 -12.27 13.57
N ASN A 37 -6.22 -13.27 12.74
CA ASN A 37 -5.23 -14.31 13.06
C ASN A 37 -3.87 -14.13 12.36
N LEU A 38 -3.64 -13.00 11.68
CA LEU A 38 -2.37 -12.77 10.96
C LEU A 38 -1.26 -12.29 11.89
N THR A 39 -0.02 -12.68 11.58
CA THR A 39 1.18 -12.16 12.27
C THR A 39 1.49 -10.73 11.82
N ASN A 40 2.23 -9.96 12.63
CA ASN A 40 2.63 -8.58 12.26
C ASN A 40 3.43 -8.53 10.95
N GLU A 41 4.26 -9.53 10.69
CA GLU A 41 4.99 -9.63 9.42
C GLU A 41 4.05 -9.81 8.23
N GLN A 42 3.03 -10.67 8.37
CA GLN A 42 2.00 -10.83 7.35
C GLN A 42 1.20 -9.54 7.14
N TYR A 43 0.84 -8.82 8.22
CA TYR A 43 0.17 -7.51 8.12
C TYR A 43 0.99 -6.51 7.29
N ARG A 44 2.30 -6.42 7.55
CA ARG A 44 3.21 -5.55 6.77
C ARG A 44 3.30 -5.98 5.30
N THR A 45 3.39 -7.27 5.04
CA THR A 45 3.46 -7.80 3.66
C THR A 45 2.14 -7.58 2.90
N PHE A 46 1.00 -7.77 3.56
CA PHE A 46 -0.30 -7.63 2.93
C PHE A 46 -0.71 -6.17 2.75
N PHE A 47 -0.55 -5.36 3.79
CA PHE A 47 -1.17 -4.04 3.88
C PHE A 47 -0.16 -2.89 3.98
N ARG A 48 1.14 -3.16 4.17
CA ARG A 48 2.21 -2.18 4.45
C ARG A 48 2.13 -1.47 5.81
N PHE A 49 1.22 -1.90 6.67
CA PHE A 49 1.03 -1.36 8.03
C PHE A 49 1.18 -2.47 9.07
N ASP A 50 1.57 -2.10 10.29
CA ASP A 50 1.49 -3.00 11.44
C ASP A 50 0.04 -3.14 11.90
N ARG A 51 -0.28 -4.23 12.62
CA ARG A 51 -1.64 -4.52 13.09
C ARG A 51 -2.24 -3.38 13.91
N ASP A 52 -1.44 -2.80 14.81
CA ASP A 52 -1.89 -1.73 15.70
C ASP A 52 -2.13 -0.42 14.94
N ASP A 53 -1.39 -0.18 13.86
CA ASP A 53 -1.52 1.01 13.02
C ASP A 53 -2.82 0.99 12.20
N ILE A 54 -3.34 -0.20 11.85
CA ILE A 54 -4.59 -0.33 11.09
C ILE A 54 -5.75 0.32 11.84
N GLU A 55 -5.85 0.11 13.16
CA GLU A 55 -6.93 0.65 13.96
C GLU A 55 -6.79 2.17 14.17
N ILE A 56 -5.55 2.63 14.35
CA ILE A 56 -5.22 4.06 14.40
C ILE A 56 -5.62 4.72 13.08
N LEU A 57 -5.28 4.10 11.95
CA LEU A 57 -5.60 4.58 10.61
C LEU A 57 -7.11 4.62 10.37
N ARG A 58 -7.84 3.58 10.79
CA ARG A 58 -9.30 3.54 10.72
C ARG A 58 -9.92 4.72 11.47
N CYS A 59 -9.45 4.98 12.69
CA CYS A 59 -9.90 6.10 13.51
C CYS A 59 -9.56 7.45 12.86
N ALA A 60 -8.33 7.61 12.34
CA ALA A 60 -7.87 8.82 11.68
C ALA A 60 -8.67 9.14 10.40
N LEU A 61 -8.96 8.11 9.59
CA LEU A 61 -9.80 8.21 8.40
C LEU A 61 -11.29 8.32 8.73
N ARG A 62 -11.67 8.15 10.00
CA ARG A 62 -13.05 8.16 10.51
C ARG A 62 -13.94 7.12 9.82
N ILE A 63 -13.39 5.95 9.52
CA ILE A 63 -14.14 4.88 8.86
C ILE A 63 -15.09 4.26 9.91
N PRO A 64 -16.41 4.15 9.61
CA PRO A 64 -17.37 3.58 10.54
C PRO A 64 -17.07 2.10 10.84
N ASP A 65 -17.54 1.60 11.98
CA ASP A 65 -17.31 0.20 12.40
C ASP A 65 -17.95 -0.81 11.43
N THR A 66 -18.96 -0.41 10.67
CA THR A 66 -19.62 -1.21 9.64
C THR A 66 -19.87 -0.36 8.40
N ILE A 67 -19.46 -0.87 7.25
CA ILE A 67 -19.73 -0.30 5.94
C ILE A 67 -20.93 -1.05 5.36
N VAL A 68 -21.94 -0.30 4.93
CA VAL A 68 -23.13 -0.81 4.25
C VAL A 68 -23.09 -0.31 2.82
N CYS A 69 -22.92 -1.22 1.88
CA CYS A 69 -22.88 -0.89 0.46
C CYS A 69 -24.31 -0.72 -0.09
N SER A 70 -24.42 -0.02 -1.22
CA SER A 70 -25.68 0.16 -1.96
C SER A 70 -26.43 -1.14 -2.30
N ASN A 71 -25.72 -2.25 -2.50
CA ASN A 71 -26.29 -3.59 -2.73
C ASN A 71 -26.71 -4.32 -1.44
N ARG A 72 -26.70 -3.64 -0.28
CA ARG A 72 -26.95 -4.18 1.06
C ARG A 72 -25.89 -5.16 1.58
N THR A 73 -24.78 -5.35 0.88
CA THR A 73 -23.64 -6.08 1.42
C THR A 73 -23.04 -5.27 2.57
N THR A 74 -22.75 -5.96 3.67
CA THR A 74 -22.12 -5.36 4.85
C THR A 74 -20.72 -5.91 5.06
N ALA A 75 -19.81 -5.04 5.51
CA ALA A 75 -18.47 -5.41 5.93
C ALA A 75 -18.07 -4.68 7.20
N LYS A 76 -17.27 -5.31 8.05
CA LYS A 76 -16.64 -4.66 9.19
C LYS A 76 -15.70 -3.56 8.67
N GLY A 77 -15.68 -2.40 9.31
CA GLY A 77 -14.89 -1.24 8.88
C GLY A 77 -13.40 -1.55 8.77
N THR A 78 -12.87 -2.33 9.71
CA THR A 78 -11.48 -2.81 9.68
C THR A 78 -11.20 -3.67 8.45
N ASP A 79 -12.09 -4.61 8.14
CA ASP A 79 -11.91 -5.55 7.03
C ASP A 79 -12.02 -4.82 5.69
N ALA A 80 -12.98 -3.90 5.59
CA ALA A 80 -13.17 -3.06 4.42
C ALA A 80 -11.95 -2.15 4.18
N LEU A 81 -11.37 -1.58 5.25
CA LEU A 81 -10.11 -0.83 5.17
C LEU A 81 -8.96 -1.74 4.70
N CYS A 82 -8.82 -2.95 5.25
CA CYS A 82 -7.81 -3.92 4.81
C CYS A 82 -7.94 -4.28 3.32
N MET A 83 -9.16 -4.41 2.79
CA MET A 83 -9.40 -4.65 1.35
C MET A 83 -8.88 -3.48 0.50
N VAL A 84 -9.15 -2.25 0.91
CA VAL A 84 -8.64 -1.04 0.23
C VAL A 84 -7.12 -0.96 0.33
N LEU A 85 -6.56 -1.16 1.53
CA LEU A 85 -5.10 -1.12 1.74
C LEU A 85 -4.38 -2.15 0.88
N ARG A 86 -4.94 -3.37 0.76
CA ARG A 86 -4.36 -4.39 -0.11
C ARG A 86 -4.32 -3.94 -1.57
N ARG A 87 -5.39 -3.29 -2.04
CA ARG A 87 -5.49 -2.76 -3.40
C ARG A 87 -4.58 -1.56 -3.67
N LEU A 88 -4.31 -0.75 -2.65
CA LEU A 88 -3.41 0.40 -2.75
C LEU A 88 -1.93 0.02 -2.58
N ALA A 89 -1.64 -1.06 -1.85
CA ALA A 89 -0.26 -1.52 -1.62
C ALA A 89 0.45 -1.98 -2.91
N TYR A 90 -0.32 -2.56 -3.85
CA TYR A 90 0.17 -3.01 -5.15
C TYR A 90 -0.98 -3.13 -6.16
N PRO A 91 -0.76 -2.89 -7.47
CA PRO A 91 -1.77 -3.14 -8.48
C PRO A 91 -2.21 -4.61 -8.45
N CYS A 92 -3.41 -4.89 -7.96
CA CYS A 92 -3.99 -6.23 -7.91
C CYS A 92 -5.32 -6.26 -8.66
N ARG A 93 -5.64 -7.38 -9.32
CA ARG A 93 -6.97 -7.59 -9.89
C ARG A 93 -7.92 -7.98 -8.77
N LEU A 94 -9.21 -7.70 -8.95
CA LEU A 94 -10.23 -8.16 -7.99
C LEU A 94 -10.30 -9.69 -7.91
N GLU A 95 -9.99 -10.39 -9.00
CA GLU A 95 -9.89 -11.86 -9.06
C GLU A 95 -8.81 -12.39 -8.11
N ASP A 96 -7.69 -11.67 -7.96
CA ASP A 96 -6.63 -12.05 -7.03
C ASP A 96 -7.05 -11.85 -5.57
N LEU A 97 -8.04 -10.99 -5.31
CA LEU A 97 -8.56 -10.70 -3.98
C LEU A 97 -9.67 -11.65 -3.53
N GLU A 98 -10.37 -12.32 -4.46
CA GLU A 98 -11.42 -13.29 -4.15
C GLU A 98 -10.93 -14.43 -3.25
N PRO A 99 -9.84 -15.17 -3.60
CA PRO A 99 -9.36 -16.26 -2.74
C PRO A 99 -8.77 -15.73 -1.43
N ILE A 100 -8.26 -14.49 -1.42
CA ILE A 100 -7.74 -13.86 -0.22
C ILE A 100 -8.87 -13.54 0.74
N PHE A 101 -9.89 -12.79 0.35
CA PHE A 101 -10.93 -12.34 1.29
C PHE A 101 -12.13 -13.29 1.40
N GLY A 102 -12.21 -14.32 0.54
CA GLY A 102 -13.32 -15.27 0.52
C GLY A 102 -14.67 -14.64 0.14
N ARG A 103 -14.65 -13.49 -0.54
CA ARG A 103 -15.84 -12.77 -1.02
C ARG A 103 -15.85 -12.73 -2.54
N SER A 104 -17.05 -12.63 -3.11
CA SER A 104 -17.18 -12.51 -4.57
C SER A 104 -16.56 -11.20 -5.07
N LYS A 105 -16.06 -11.21 -6.31
CA LYS A 105 -15.50 -10.06 -7.02
C LYS A 105 -16.45 -8.87 -7.02
N ALA A 106 -17.75 -9.13 -7.18
CA ALA A 106 -18.78 -8.11 -7.14
C ALA A 106 -18.84 -7.44 -5.77
N GLU A 107 -18.92 -8.22 -4.69
CA GLU A 107 -18.94 -7.67 -3.32
C GLU A 107 -17.67 -6.91 -2.98
N LEU A 108 -16.49 -7.45 -3.35
CA LEU A 108 -15.22 -6.75 -3.17
C LEU A 108 -15.20 -5.41 -3.91
N SER A 109 -15.70 -5.38 -5.14
CA SER A 109 -15.82 -4.13 -5.90
C SER A 109 -16.71 -3.12 -5.19
N TYR A 110 -17.88 -3.54 -4.69
CA TYR A 110 -18.78 -2.64 -3.97
C TYR A 110 -18.13 -2.08 -2.71
N ILE A 111 -17.58 -2.96 -1.86
CA ILE A 111 -16.97 -2.55 -0.59
C ILE A 111 -15.79 -1.60 -0.82
N ILE A 112 -14.90 -1.94 -1.75
CA ILE A 112 -13.71 -1.13 -2.02
C ILE A 112 -14.11 0.26 -2.55
N ASN A 113 -15.04 0.32 -3.49
CA ASN A 113 -15.48 1.60 -4.03
C ASN A 113 -16.20 2.43 -2.96
N GLU A 114 -17.09 1.83 -2.17
CA GLU A 114 -17.81 2.53 -1.09
C GLU A 114 -16.84 3.14 -0.06
N VAL A 115 -15.78 2.42 0.33
CA VAL A 115 -14.76 2.95 1.24
C VAL A 115 -13.89 4.01 0.57
N LEU A 116 -13.51 3.84 -0.70
CA LEU A 116 -12.73 4.84 -1.44
C LEU A 116 -13.52 6.14 -1.62
N ASP A 117 -14.79 6.06 -1.99
CA ASP A 117 -15.69 7.19 -2.12
C ASP A 117 -15.87 7.87 -0.76
N TYR A 118 -16.08 7.12 0.31
CA TYR A 118 -16.13 7.66 1.67
C TYR A 118 -14.85 8.42 2.05
N ILE A 119 -13.67 7.84 1.79
CA ILE A 119 -12.39 8.50 2.08
C ILE A 119 -12.27 9.77 1.24
N HIS A 120 -12.61 9.70 -0.04
CA HIS A 120 -12.55 10.84 -0.95
C HIS A 120 -13.49 11.95 -0.49
N ASP A 121 -14.74 11.67 -0.19
CA ASP A 121 -15.72 12.70 0.21
C ASP A 121 -15.31 13.41 1.50
N ASN A 122 -14.74 12.68 2.45
CA ASN A 122 -14.29 13.24 3.73
C ASN A 122 -12.93 13.95 3.64
N HIS A 123 -12.01 13.47 2.80
CA HIS A 123 -10.58 13.86 2.84
C HIS A 123 -10.03 14.39 1.51
N CYS A 124 -10.83 14.52 0.44
CA CYS A 124 -10.38 15.04 -0.86
C CYS A 124 -9.74 16.41 -0.75
N HIS A 125 -10.21 17.26 0.16
CA HIS A 125 -9.66 18.58 0.43
C HIS A 125 -8.19 18.56 0.87
N LEU A 126 -7.68 17.43 1.39
CA LEU A 126 -6.26 17.24 1.70
C LEU A 126 -5.41 17.02 0.45
N LEU A 127 -6.02 16.50 -0.62
CA LEU A 127 -5.37 16.21 -1.90
C LEU A 127 -5.57 17.35 -2.92
N SER A 128 -6.68 18.08 -2.82
CA SER A 128 -7.01 19.18 -3.75
C SER A 128 -6.18 20.44 -3.53
N ASP A 129 -5.68 20.67 -2.32
CA ASP A 129 -4.84 21.81 -1.99
C ASP A 129 -3.57 21.34 -1.27
N LEU A 130 -2.47 21.34 -2.03
CA LEU A 130 -1.14 20.97 -1.58
C LEU A 130 -0.39 22.14 -0.91
N ASN A 131 -0.94 23.36 -0.93
CA ASN A 131 -0.35 24.53 -0.27
C ASN A 131 -0.69 24.56 1.22
N ARG A 132 -0.37 23.48 1.92
CA ARG A 132 -0.58 23.34 3.37
C ARG A 132 0.69 23.70 4.12
N ASN A 133 0.55 24.15 5.36
CA ASN A 133 1.68 24.57 6.20
C ASN A 133 2.75 23.48 6.37
N TRP A 134 2.39 22.20 6.31
CA TRP A 134 3.30 21.06 6.43
C TRP A 134 4.03 20.72 5.11
N LEU A 135 3.61 21.31 3.99
CA LEU A 135 4.29 21.30 2.69
C LEU A 135 4.90 22.68 2.38
N SER A 136 5.19 23.50 3.41
CA SER A 136 5.91 24.76 3.18
C SER A 136 7.32 24.49 2.68
N PRO A 137 7.93 25.41 1.90
CA PRO A 137 9.30 25.26 1.42
C PRO A 137 10.29 24.92 2.54
N GLU A 138 10.12 25.50 3.72
CA GLU A 138 10.95 25.27 4.91
C GLU A 138 10.85 23.82 5.40
N HIS A 139 9.64 23.25 5.47
CA HIS A 139 9.44 21.86 5.90
C HIS A 139 9.94 20.87 4.84
N LEU A 140 9.82 21.21 3.55
CA LEU A 140 10.34 20.40 2.46
C LEU A 140 11.87 20.41 2.44
N GLU A 141 12.51 21.55 2.73
CA GLU A 141 13.96 21.67 2.84
C GLU A 141 14.48 20.87 4.04
N LEU A 142 13.87 21.01 5.22
CA LEU A 142 14.17 20.18 6.40
C LEU A 142 14.01 18.69 6.12
N PHE A 143 12.96 18.30 5.39
CA PHE A 143 12.76 16.91 4.99
C PHE A 143 13.89 16.45 4.05
N ALA A 144 14.23 17.23 3.03
CA ALA A 144 15.30 16.92 2.09
C ALA A 144 16.67 16.79 2.79
N GLU A 145 16.99 17.70 3.71
CA GLU A 145 18.20 17.64 4.53
C GLU A 145 18.24 16.38 5.39
N SER A 146 17.15 16.05 6.10
CA SER A 146 17.07 14.85 6.93
C SER A 146 17.24 13.54 6.14
N MET A 147 16.81 13.54 4.87
CA MET A 147 16.98 12.41 3.96
C MET A 147 18.41 12.34 3.41
N PHE A 148 19.04 13.49 3.14
CA PHE A 148 20.45 13.57 2.75
C PHE A 148 21.37 13.08 3.89
N ASP A 149 21.13 13.53 5.12
CA ASP A 149 21.88 13.13 6.32
C ASP A 149 21.80 11.63 6.60
N ARG A 150 20.71 10.98 6.20
CA ARG A 150 20.54 9.52 6.31
C ARG A 150 21.24 8.74 5.19
N ASN A 151 22.15 9.36 4.44
CA ASN A 151 22.78 8.79 3.25
C ASN A 151 21.73 8.31 2.24
N GLY A 152 20.78 9.19 1.91
CA GLY A 152 19.86 8.97 0.80
C GLY A 152 20.62 8.51 -0.45
N PRO A 153 20.15 7.50 -1.19
CA PRO A 153 20.89 6.89 -2.29
C PRO A 153 21.10 7.82 -3.51
N LEU A 154 20.54 9.04 -3.50
CA LEU A 154 20.51 9.96 -4.62
C LEU A 154 20.74 11.40 -4.15
N ASP A 155 21.54 12.14 -4.91
CA ASP A 155 21.92 13.54 -4.61
C ASP A 155 20.80 14.55 -4.96
N SER A 156 19.77 14.15 -5.71
CA SER A 156 18.59 14.97 -6.01
C SER A 156 17.36 14.09 -6.27
N CYS A 157 16.27 14.26 -5.52
CA CYS A 157 15.01 13.54 -5.75
C CYS A 157 13.81 14.49 -5.71
N TRP A 158 12.96 14.40 -6.72
CA TRP A 158 11.55 14.78 -6.63
C TRP A 158 10.73 13.53 -6.95
N GLY A 159 10.12 12.90 -5.94
CA GLY A 159 9.27 11.72 -6.13
C GLY A 159 9.29 10.70 -4.99
N PHE A 160 8.22 9.91 -4.92
CA PHE A 160 7.93 8.94 -3.87
C PHE A 160 9.03 7.86 -3.77
N TYR A 161 9.65 7.73 -2.60
CA TYR A 161 10.69 6.74 -2.33
C TYR A 161 10.05 5.39 -1.97
N ARG A 162 10.21 4.38 -2.84
CA ARG A 162 9.94 2.98 -2.50
C ARG A 162 11.27 2.37 -2.04
N TRP A 163 11.45 2.21 -0.73
CA TRP A 163 12.66 1.65 -0.13
C TRP A 163 12.79 0.17 -0.47
N TYR A 164 13.79 -0.24 -1.27
CA TYR A 164 14.51 -1.50 -1.04
C TYR A 164 15.95 -1.48 -1.61
N SER A 165 16.85 -1.79 -0.68
CA SER A 165 18.23 -2.31 -0.80
C SER A 165 19.39 -1.36 -1.13
N LYS A 166 20.36 -1.41 -0.22
CA LYS A 166 21.76 -1.06 -0.41
C LYS A 166 22.33 -1.85 -1.59
N THR A 167 22.68 -1.16 -2.67
CA THR A 167 23.74 -1.63 -3.58
C THR A 167 24.38 -0.42 -4.25
N ASN A 168 25.70 -0.33 -4.09
CA ASN A 168 26.61 0.70 -4.59
C ASN A 168 26.17 1.35 -5.92
N ILE A 169 25.74 2.61 -5.84
CA ILE A 169 25.65 3.50 -7.01
C ILE A 169 26.81 4.48 -6.88
N GLN A 170 27.77 4.40 -7.80
CA GLN A 170 28.79 5.43 -7.95
C GLN A 170 28.12 6.66 -8.54
N THR A 171 27.97 7.72 -7.75
CA THR A 171 27.46 9.01 -8.23
C THR A 171 28.54 9.72 -9.03
N THR A 172 28.37 9.77 -10.36
CA THR A 172 29.15 10.70 -11.19
C THR A 172 28.51 12.08 -11.14
N GLY A 173 29.13 12.96 -10.38
CA GLY A 173 29.31 14.37 -10.73
C GLY A 173 28.08 15.27 -10.78
N LYS A 174 27.92 16.06 -9.71
CA LYS A 174 27.45 17.47 -9.68
C LYS A 174 26.24 17.82 -10.55
N SER A 175 25.12 18.15 -9.90
CA SER A 175 24.58 19.51 -10.00
C SER A 175 23.59 19.83 -8.90
N LYS A 176 23.90 20.92 -8.20
CA LYS A 176 22.96 21.76 -7.46
C LYS A 176 22.00 22.36 -8.48
N THR A 177 20.70 22.37 -8.21
CA THR A 177 19.78 23.53 -8.32
C THR A 177 18.39 23.04 -7.92
N CYS A 178 17.85 23.61 -6.84
CA CYS A 178 16.44 23.49 -6.43
C CYS A 178 15.69 24.70 -6.98
N ILE A 179 14.56 24.47 -7.67
CA ILE A 179 13.46 25.43 -7.88
C ILE A 179 12.17 24.67 -7.59
#